data_AF-A0A450WSR2-F1
#
_entry.id   AF-A0A450WSR2-F1
#
_cell.length_a   1.000
_cell.length_b   1.000
_cell.length_c   1.000
_cell.angle_alpha   90.00
_cell.angle_beta   90.00
_cell.angle_gamma   90.00
#
_symmetry.space_group_name_H-M   'P 1'
#
loop_
_entity.id
_entity.type
_entity.pdbx_description
1 polymer ?
#
loop_
_entity_poly.entity_id
_entity_poly.type
_entity_poly.pdbx_seq_one_letter_code
_entity_poly.pdbx_strand_id
1 'polypeptide(L)'
;MYDLEPSDRGKGSIALDWKKPKEDGKVASYKIQRREEDSETWVDVGVALELRITVSGQPTSKQLEFHMVAINKAGEGKPSNGILAAL
;
A
#
# COMPACT_ATOMS: atom_id res chain seq x y z
N MET A 1 -5.96 13.26 2.05
CA MET A 1 -5.81 11.83 2.37
C MET A 1 -5.44 11.11 1.09
N TYR A 2 -4.50 10.18 1.17
CA TYR A 2 -4.20 9.26 0.07
C TYR A 2 -5.31 8.22 0.04
N ASP A 3 -5.97 8.07 -1.10
CA ASP A 3 -6.98 7.03 -1.30
C ASP A 3 -6.28 5.85 -1.97
N LEU A 4 -5.95 4.84 -1.16
CA LEU A 4 -5.44 3.57 -1.66
C LEU A 4 -6.66 2.70 -1.98
N GLU A 5 -6.78 2.27 -3.23
CA GLU A 5 -7.96 1.56 -3.72
C GLU A 5 -7.52 0.21 -4.34
N PRO A 6 -8.15 -0.91 -3.98
CA PRO A 6 -7.84 -2.20 -4.58
C PRO A 6 -8.58 -2.37 -5.91
N SER A 7 -7.83 -2.46 -7.02
CA SER A 7 -8.41 -2.64 -8.36
C SER A 7 -8.65 -4.10 -8.73
N ASP A 8 -7.80 -5.02 -8.27
CA ASP A 8 -7.95 -6.45 -8.55
C ASP A 8 -7.44 -7.30 -7.37
N ARG A 9 -8.05 -8.47 -7.17
CA ARG A 9 -7.65 -9.43 -6.13
C ARG A 9 -7.55 -10.81 -6.77
N GLY A 10 -6.38 -11.41 -6.67
CA GLY A 10 -6.09 -12.77 -7.06
C GLY A 10 -5.66 -13.61 -5.85
N LYS A 11 -5.52 -14.92 -6.07
CA LYS A 11 -5.15 -15.85 -5.00
C LYS A 11 -3.74 -15.55 -4.48
N GLY A 12 -3.67 -14.89 -3.33
CA GLY A 12 -2.41 -14.43 -2.72
C GLY A 12 -1.76 -13.25 -3.46
N SER A 13 -2.55 -12.47 -4.22
CA SER A 13 -2.08 -11.25 -4.87
C SER A 13 -3.14 -10.16 -4.87
N ILE A 14 -2.72 -8.90 -4.76
CA ILE A 14 -3.61 -7.74 -4.81
C ILE A 14 -3.01 -6.68 -5.73
N ALA A 15 -3.83 -6.14 -6.63
CA ALA A 15 -3.52 -4.93 -7.38
C ALA A 15 -4.10 -3.73 -6.63
N LEU A 16 -3.27 -2.74 -6.40
CA LEU A 16 -3.57 -1.50 -5.70
C LEU A 16 -3.30 -0.33 -6.63
N ASP A 17 -4.24 0.60 -6.69
CA ASP A 17 -4.14 1.86 -7.40
C ASP A 17 -4.45 3.00 -6.43
N TRP A 18 -3.85 4.16 -6.67
CA TRP A 18 -4.09 5.33 -5.82
C TRP A 18 -3.93 6.62 -6.62
N LYS A 19 -4.33 7.72 -6.01
CA LYS A 19 -4.12 9.05 -6.59
C LYS A 19 -2.93 9.75 -5.94
N LYS A 20 -2.22 10.55 -6.73
CA LYS A 20 -1.15 11.41 -6.22
C LYS A 20 -1.71 12.30 -5.11
N PRO A 21 -0.98 12.49 -3.98
CA PRO A 21 -1.41 13.42 -2.95
C PRO A 21 -1.61 14.82 -3.51
N LYS A 22 -2.51 15.56 -2.85
CA LYS A 22 -2.74 16.98 -3.09
C LYS A 22 -1.60 17.86 -2.57
N GLU A 23 -0.65 17.28 -1.83
CA GLU A 23 0.55 17.97 -1.36
C GLU A 23 1.51 18.23 -2.53
N ASP A 24 2.00 19.47 -2.64
CA ASP A 24 2.77 20.02 -3.75
C ASP A 24 4.17 19.37 -3.94
N GLY A 25 4.54 18.45 -3.06
CA GLY A 25 5.82 17.75 -3.11
C GLY A 25 5.94 16.78 -4.29
N LYS A 26 7.11 16.76 -4.94
CA LYS A 26 7.49 15.67 -5.85
C LYS A 26 7.72 14.40 -5.03
N VAL A 27 6.75 13.49 -5.08
CA VAL A 27 6.92 12.11 -4.60
C VAL A 27 7.93 11.39 -5.51
N ALA A 28 8.90 10.72 -4.89
CA ALA A 28 9.92 9.93 -5.57
C ALA A 28 9.48 8.47 -5.75
N SER A 29 8.82 7.90 -4.73
CA SER A 29 8.26 6.55 -4.76
C SER A 29 7.16 6.38 -3.73
N TYR A 30 6.42 5.29 -3.83
CA TYR A 30 5.37 4.87 -2.91
C TYR A 30 5.75 3.51 -2.34
N LYS A 31 5.80 3.40 -1.02
CA LYS A 31 6.03 2.14 -0.31
C LYS A 31 4.70 1.58 0.13
N ILE A 32 4.44 0.31 -0.19
CA ILE A 32 3.27 -0.41 0.30
C ILE A 32 3.69 -1.25 1.48
N GLN A 33 2.97 -1.08 2.57
CA GLN A 33 3.13 -1.87 3.77
C GLN A 33 1.87 -2.67 4.02
N ARG A 34 2.06 -3.82 4.65
CA ARG A 34 1.00 -4.72 5.04
C ARG A 34 1.14 -5.08 6.49
N ARG A 35 0.04 -5.30 7.18
CA ARG A 35 0.00 -6.07 8.43
C ARG A 35 -1.09 -7.12 8.37
N GLU A 36 -1.01 -8.08 9.27
CA GLU A 36 -2.14 -8.98 9.57
C GLU A 36 -3.06 -8.28 10.56
N GLU A 37 -4.36 -8.55 10.49
CA GLU A 37 -5.33 -7.97 11.44
C GLU A 37 -4.94 -8.23 12.91
N ASP A 38 -4.42 -9.43 13.18
CA ASP A 38 -3.96 -9.86 14.50
C ASP A 38 -2.56 -9.31 14.88
N SER A 39 -1.92 -8.51 14.01
CA SER A 39 -0.54 -8.03 14.19
C SER A 39 -0.46 -6.51 14.17
N GLU A 40 0.35 -5.95 15.07
CA GLU A 40 0.66 -4.52 15.10
C GLU A 40 1.87 -4.17 14.21
N THR A 41 2.53 -5.18 13.64
CA THR A 41 3.76 -4.99 12.86
C THR A 41 3.45 -4.83 11.38
N TRP A 42 3.85 -3.69 10.83
CA TRP A 42 3.83 -3.42 9.40
C TRP A 42 5.08 -4.00 8.73
N VAL A 43 4.89 -4.68 7.61
CA VAL A 43 5.95 -5.23 6.76
C VAL A 43 5.90 -4.60 5.37
N ASP A 44 7.07 -4.29 4.82
CA ASP A 44 7.20 -3.73 3.48
C ASP A 44 6.94 -4.84 2.44
N VAL A 45 5.92 -4.66 1.61
CA VAL A 45 5.50 -5.66 0.61
C VAL A 45 5.71 -5.20 -0.83
N GLY A 46 6.03 -3.92 -1.04
CA GLY A 46 6.34 -3.42 -2.38
C GLY A 46 6.74 -1.95 -2.39
N VAL A 47 7.40 -1.55 -3.48
CA VAL A 47 7.71 -0.15 -3.78
C VAL A 47 7.29 0.13 -5.22
N ALA A 48 6.56 1.21 -5.43
CA ALA A 48 6.07 1.65 -6.72
C ALA A 48 6.62 3.04 -7.06
N LEU A 49 6.97 3.24 -8.33
CA LEU A 49 7.26 4.58 -8.87
C LEU A 49 6.03 5.18 -9.56
N GLU A 50 5.09 4.31 -9.94
CA GLU A 50 3.81 4.65 -10.54
C GLU A 50 2.72 4.80 -9.47
N LEU A 51 1.51 5.17 -9.90
CA LEU A 51 0.32 5.27 -9.05
C LEU A 51 -0.43 3.93 -8.87
N ARG A 52 0.28 2.82 -9.09
CA ARG A 52 -0.27 1.47 -9.04
C ARG A 52 0.82 0.44 -8.76
N ILE A 53 0.44 -0.68 -8.16
CA ILE A 53 1.31 -1.84 -7.97
C ILE A 53 0.50 -3.12 -7.80
N THR A 54 1.04 -4.23 -8.28
CA THR A 54 0.56 -5.56 -7.94
C THR A 54 1.50 -6.18 -6.91
N VAL A 55 0.96 -6.50 -5.74
CA VAL A 55 1.68 -7.19 -4.67
C VAL A 55 1.28 -8.66 -4.72
N SER A 56 2.25 -9.56 -4.81
CA SER A 56 2.04 -11.02 -4.85
C SER A 56 2.65 -11.70 -3.62
N GLY A 57 2.38 -12.99 -3.45
CA GLY A 57 2.94 -13.80 -2.35
C GLY A 57 2.33 -13.49 -0.99
N GLN A 58 1.08 -13.01 -0.98
CA GLN A 58 0.38 -12.63 0.24
C GLN A 58 -0.39 -13.82 0.84
N PRO A 59 -0.50 -13.91 2.17
CA PRO A 59 -1.24 -14.98 2.82
C PRO A 59 -2.74 -14.90 2.50
N THR A 60 -3.33 -16.00 2.06
CA THR A 60 -4.77 -16.07 1.73
C THR A 60 -5.64 -16.50 2.92
N SER A 61 -5.03 -16.98 4.00
CA SER A 61 -5.74 -17.53 5.15
C SER A 61 -6.13 -16.49 6.21
N LYS A 62 -5.73 -15.23 6.01
CA LYS A 62 -5.86 -14.17 7.00
C LYS A 62 -6.40 -12.90 6.37
N GLN A 63 -7.00 -12.04 7.20
CA GLN A 63 -7.33 -10.68 6.79
C GLN A 63 -6.08 -9.82 6.89
N LEU A 64 -5.81 -9.07 5.83
CA LEU A 64 -4.61 -8.28 5.67
C LEU A 64 -5.02 -6.81 5.60
N GLU A 65 -4.31 -5.96 6.32
CA GLU A 65 -4.44 -4.51 6.16
C GLU A 65 -3.27 -4.00 5.33
N PHE A 66 -3.56 -3.19 4.31
CA PHE A 66 -2.56 -2.56 3.46
C PHE A 66 -2.66 -1.05 3.58
N HIS A 67 -1.52 -0.38 3.62
CA HIS A 67 -1.47 1.06 3.43
C HIS A 67 -0.26 1.44 2.58
N MET A 68 -0.24 2.70 2.16
CA MET A 68 0.80 3.27 1.35
C MET A 68 1.49 4.43 2.07
N VAL A 69 2.80 4.54 1.92
CA VAL A 69 3.61 5.67 2.39
C VAL A 69 4.27 6.33 1.18
N ALA A 70 4.00 7.61 0.97
CA ALA A 70 4.70 8.37 -0.07
C ALA A 70 6.10 8.77 0.41
N ILE A 71 7.11 8.57 -0.41
CA ILE A 71 8.51 8.88 -0.10
C ILE A 71 8.96 10.03 -1.00
N ASN A 72 9.55 11.06 -0.41
CA ASN A 72 10.13 12.20 -1.13
C ASN A 72 11.58 12.45 -0.64
N LYS A 73 12.21 13.52 -1.14
CA LYS A 73 13.60 13.88 -0.73
C LYS A 73 13.76 14.16 0.77
N ALA A 74 12.70 14.54 1.47
CA ALA A 74 12.71 14.76 2.91
C ALA A 74 12.50 13.46 3.72
N GLY A 75 12.14 12.35 3.06
CA GLY A 75 11.92 11.05 3.67
C GLY A 75 10.50 10.51 3.47
N GLU A 76 10.06 9.69 4.41
CA GLU A 76 8.74 9.07 4.43
C GLU A 76 7.67 10.07 4.89
N GLY A 77 6.61 10.21 4.10
CA GLY A 77 5.44 11.01 4.42
C GLY A 77 4.46 10.29 5.34
N LYS A 78 3.28 10.89 5.52
CA LYS A 78 2.20 10.26 6.28
C LYS A 78 1.63 9.06 5.50
N PRO A 79 1.28 7.95 6.18
CA PRO A 79 0.62 6.82 5.54
C PRO A 79 -0.78 7.21 5.00
N SER A 80 -1.25 6.44 4.03
CA SER A 80 -2.61 6.47 3.52
C SER A 80 -3.60 5.93 4.54
N ASN A 81 -4.89 6.05 4.22
CA ASN A 81 -5.86 5.19 4.88
C ASN A 81 -5.51 3.73 4.60
N GLY A 82 -5.65 2.89 5.63
CA GLY A 82 -5.51 1.45 5.49
C GLY A 82 -6.72 0.86 4.78
N ILE A 83 -6.49 -0.15 3.95
CA ILE A 83 -7.56 -0.97 3.38
C ILE A 83 -7.45 -2.39 3.91
N LEU A 84 -8.61 -2.98 4.21
CA LEU A 84 -8.70 -4.39 4.55
C LEU A 84 -8.92 -5.20 3.27
N ALA A 85 -8.17 -6.28 3.12
CA ALA A 85 -8.31 -7.21 2.01
C ALA A 85 -8.12 -8.65 2.49
N ALA A 86 -9.02 -9.52 2.00
CA ALA A 86 -8.85 -10.97 2.01
C ALA A 86 -8.47 -11.41 0.59
N LEU A 87 -7.48 -12.29 0.46
CA LEU A 87 -6.85 -12.72 -0.80
C LEU A 87 -6.93 -14.24 -1.00
#